data_AF-A0A957SX59-F1
#
_entry.id   AF-A0A957SX59-F1
#
_cell.length_a   1.000
_cell.length_b   1.000
_cell.length_c   1.000
_cell.angle_alpha   90.00
_cell.angle_beta   90.00
_cell.angle_gamma   90.00
#
_symmetry.space_group_name_H-M   'P 1'
#
loop_
_entity.id
_entity.type
_entity.pdbx_description
1 polymer ?
#
loop_
_entity_poly.entity_id
_entity_poly.type
_entity_poly.pdbx_seq_one_letter_code
_entity_poly.pdbx_strand_id
1 'polypeptide(L)'
;MDLNEIIAALLELPNLIYATEQASNDIRHTLKQAKADLEERQNTIALSRDAKTWGSNEAERSLNKAQAFANDALCRRLNGSIVSLENELMENDALLTKHKNLFYAYRSVAELETATLLANRSVGSAANGVVIAENLGL
;
A
#
# COMPACT_ATOMS: atom_id res chain seq x y z
N MET A 1 -5.53 0.49 28.39
CA MET A 1 -5.86 -0.42 27.29
C MET A 1 -5.99 -1.79 27.90
N ASP A 2 -7.19 -2.36 27.86
CA ASP A 2 -7.50 -3.66 28.45
C ASP A 2 -7.01 -4.79 27.52
N LEU A 3 -6.66 -5.96 28.06
CA LEU A 3 -6.17 -7.11 27.27
C LEU A 3 -7.17 -7.51 26.18
N ASN A 4 -8.46 -7.36 26.46
CA ASN A 4 -9.54 -7.59 25.49
C ASN A 4 -9.50 -6.61 24.31
N GLU A 5 -9.10 -5.34 24.53
CA GLU A 5 -8.94 -4.35 23.46
C GLU A 5 -7.71 -4.68 22.59
N ILE A 6 -6.64 -5.23 23.19
CA ILE A 6 -5.45 -5.69 22.47
C ILE A 6 -5.78 -6.87 21.56
N ILE A 7 -6.53 -7.86 22.09
CA ILE A 7 -6.94 -9.05 21.33
C ILE A 7 -7.88 -8.66 20.19
N ALA A 8 -8.85 -7.78 20.43
CA ALA A 8 -9.74 -7.27 19.39
C ALA A 8 -8.95 -6.55 18.28
N ALA A 9 -8.01 -5.67 18.64
CA ALA A 9 -7.16 -4.97 17.67
C ALA A 9 -6.26 -5.95 16.87
N LEU A 10 -5.74 -7.00 17.50
CA LEU A 10 -4.96 -8.06 16.85
C LEU A 10 -5.77 -8.87 15.83
N LEU A 11 -7.06 -9.08 16.09
CA LEU A 11 -7.96 -9.79 15.17
C LEU A 11 -8.37 -8.94 13.97
N GLU A 12 -8.44 -7.62 14.14
CA GLU A 12 -8.83 -6.69 13.06
C GLU A 12 -7.65 -6.24 12.18
N LEU A 13 -6.43 -6.16 12.73
CA LEU A 13 -5.23 -5.71 12.02
C LEU A 13 -4.94 -6.46 10.70
N PRO A 14 -5.05 -7.80 10.62
CA PRO A 14 -4.87 -8.52 9.37
C PRO A 14 -5.85 -8.10 8.27
N ASN A 15 -7.12 -7.85 8.64
CA ASN A 15 -8.14 -7.40 7.68
C ASN A 15 -7.84 -5.97 7.21
N LEU A 16 -7.40 -5.10 8.10
CA LEU A 16 -6.99 -3.73 7.76
C LEU A 16 -5.75 -3.72 6.85
N ILE A 17 -4.75 -4.56 7.13
CA ILE A 17 -3.56 -4.73 6.28
C ILE A 17 -3.99 -5.19 4.88
N TYR A 18 -4.82 -6.24 4.80
CA TYR A 18 -5.30 -6.78 3.53
C TYR A 18 -6.08 -5.74 2.72
N ALA A 19 -7.03 -5.04 3.35
CA ALA A 19 -7.83 -4.00 2.67
C ALA A 19 -6.95 -2.85 2.16
N THR A 20 -5.98 -2.41 2.96
CA THR A 20 -5.05 -1.33 2.57
C THR A 20 -4.13 -1.78 1.43
N GLU A 21 -3.63 -3.02 1.46
CA GLU A 21 -2.84 -3.60 0.36
C GLU A 21 -3.63 -3.68 -0.94
N GLN A 22 -4.88 -4.11 -0.86
CA GLN A 22 -5.76 -4.19 -2.02
C GLN A 22 -6.00 -2.80 -2.62
N ALA A 23 -6.32 -1.80 -1.80
CA ALA A 23 -6.49 -0.43 -2.26
C ALA A 23 -5.21 0.13 -2.93
N SER A 24 -4.03 -0.07 -2.32
CA SER A 24 -2.76 0.31 -2.93
C SER A 24 -2.53 -0.40 -4.28
N ASN A 25 -2.85 -1.68 -4.38
CA ASN A 25 -2.70 -2.44 -5.63
C ASN A 25 -3.62 -1.92 -6.75
N ASP A 26 -4.87 -1.63 -6.41
CA ASP A 26 -5.84 -1.10 -7.36
C ASP A 26 -5.40 0.29 -7.87
N ILE A 27 -4.96 1.17 -6.97
CA ILE A 27 -4.40 2.49 -7.34
C ILE A 27 -3.17 2.34 -8.25
N ARG A 28 -2.24 1.44 -7.93
CA ARG A 28 -1.06 1.18 -8.80
C ARG A 28 -1.46 0.71 -10.18
N HIS A 29 -2.46 -0.15 -10.28
CA HIS A 29 -2.97 -0.63 -11.57
C HIS A 29 -3.57 0.52 -12.39
N THR A 30 -4.44 1.33 -11.77
CA THR A 30 -5.05 2.50 -12.42
C THR A 30 -3.99 3.52 -12.85
N LEU A 31 -2.99 3.79 -12.01
CA LEU A 31 -1.87 4.68 -12.36
C LEU A 31 -1.10 4.19 -13.58
N LYS A 32 -0.85 2.88 -13.68
CA LYS A 32 -0.16 2.30 -14.83
C LYS A 32 -0.95 2.53 -16.12
N GLN A 33 -2.26 2.34 -16.10
CA GLN A 33 -3.12 2.60 -17.25
C GLN A 33 -3.17 4.09 -17.60
N ALA A 34 -3.41 4.95 -16.61
CA ALA A 34 -3.49 6.40 -16.83
C ALA A 34 -2.19 6.99 -17.39
N LYS A 35 -1.02 6.49 -16.96
CA LYS A 35 0.29 6.89 -17.51
C LYS A 35 0.46 6.46 -18.95
N ALA A 36 0.07 5.22 -19.30
CA ALA A 36 0.11 4.75 -20.68
C ALA A 36 -0.80 5.58 -21.60
N ASP A 37 -2.03 5.86 -21.16
CA ASP A 37 -2.99 6.69 -21.90
C ASP A 37 -2.47 8.13 -22.09
N LEU A 38 -1.83 8.68 -21.05
CA LEU A 38 -1.22 10.01 -21.13
C LEU A 38 -0.08 10.03 -22.15
N GLU A 39 0.79 9.02 -22.14
CA GLU A 39 1.91 8.90 -23.08
C GLU A 39 1.43 8.77 -24.53
N GLU A 40 0.44 7.91 -24.79
CA GLU A 40 -0.17 7.76 -26.12
C GLU A 40 -0.76 9.07 -26.65
N ARG A 41 -1.47 9.80 -25.79
CA ARG A 41 -2.05 11.11 -26.13
C ARG A 41 -0.99 12.16 -26.37
N GLN A 42 0.08 12.19 -25.57
CA GLN A 42 1.21 13.11 -25.79
C GLN A 42 1.91 12.82 -27.11
N ASN A 43 2.12 11.55 -27.47
CA ASN A 43 2.66 11.14 -28.77
C ASN A 43 1.75 11.58 -29.92
N THR A 44 0.42 11.44 -29.77
CA THR A 44 -0.57 11.91 -30.75
C THR A 44 -0.49 13.43 -30.95
N ILE A 45 -0.35 14.19 -29.86
CA ILE A 45 -0.16 15.64 -29.92
C ILE A 45 1.13 15.98 -30.65
N ALA A 46 2.25 15.32 -30.31
CA ALA A 46 3.54 15.57 -30.96
C ALA A 46 3.47 15.36 -32.47
N LEU A 47 2.92 14.22 -32.91
CA LEU A 47 2.69 13.92 -34.33
C LEU A 47 1.79 14.96 -35.01
N SER A 48 0.72 15.40 -34.34
CA SER A 48 -0.19 16.42 -34.89
C SER A 48 0.43 17.82 -34.98
N ARG A 49 1.38 18.14 -34.09
CA ARG A 49 2.08 19.43 -34.03
C ARG A 49 3.17 19.53 -35.09
N ASP A 50 3.83 18.41 -35.39
CA ASP A 50 4.77 18.29 -36.51
C ASP A 50 4.04 18.25 -37.86
N ALA A 51 2.84 17.68 -37.90
CA ALA A 51 1.95 17.66 -39.06
C ALA A 51 1.26 19.02 -39.36
N LYS A 52 1.86 20.16 -38.96
CA LYS A 52 1.41 21.56 -39.18
C LYS A 52 1.02 21.92 -40.63
N THR A 53 1.13 21.00 -41.58
CA THR A 53 0.85 21.15 -43.01
C THR A 53 -0.29 20.25 -43.54
N TRP A 54 -0.87 19.34 -42.76
CA TRP A 54 -1.89 18.43 -43.30
C TRP A 54 -3.30 18.99 -43.12
N GLY A 55 -3.75 19.65 -44.18
CA GLY A 55 -5.09 20.20 -44.35
C GLY A 55 -5.12 20.98 -45.66
N SER A 56 -5.81 20.43 -46.65
CA SER A 56 -5.93 21.00 -48.00
C SER A 56 -6.67 22.35 -47.99
N ASN A 57 -7.51 22.57 -46.97
CA ASN A 57 -8.31 23.77 -46.77
C ASN A 57 -8.25 24.27 -45.31
N GLU A 58 -8.72 25.50 -45.08
CA GLU A 58 -8.66 26.18 -43.77
C GLU A 58 -9.54 25.53 -42.70
N ALA A 59 -10.62 24.84 -43.10
CA ALA A 59 -11.50 24.12 -42.19
C ALA A 59 -10.78 22.92 -41.56
N GLU A 60 -10.04 22.13 -42.36
CA GLU A 60 -9.22 21.02 -41.89
C GLU A 60 -8.12 21.49 -40.93
N ARG A 61 -7.44 22.60 -41.23
CA ARG A 61 -6.43 23.18 -40.34
C ARG A 61 -7.01 23.66 -39.01
N SER A 62 -8.19 24.26 -39.04
CA SER A 62 -8.87 24.74 -37.84
C SER A 62 -9.34 23.59 -36.95
N LEU A 63 -9.84 22.51 -37.56
CA LEU A 63 -10.26 21.29 -36.86
C LEU A 63 -9.06 20.59 -36.20
N ASN A 64 -7.93 20.48 -36.91
CA ASN A 64 -6.68 19.92 -36.36
C ASN A 64 -6.14 20.74 -35.18
N LYS A 65 -6.20 22.08 -35.24
CA LYS A 65 -5.84 22.95 -34.11
C LYS A 65 -6.76 22.76 -32.91
N ALA A 66 -8.07 22.69 -33.13
CA ALA A 66 -9.05 22.48 -32.06
C ALA A 66 -8.84 21.12 -31.39
N GLN A 67 -8.54 20.07 -32.16
CA GLN A 67 -8.27 18.73 -31.64
C GLN A 67 -6.96 18.65 -30.85
N ALA A 68 -5.90 19.32 -31.31
CA ALA A 68 -4.65 19.44 -30.55
C ALA A 68 -4.86 20.18 -29.22
N PHE A 69 -5.65 21.26 -29.21
CA PHE A 69 -6.00 21.99 -27.99
C PHE A 69 -6.81 21.15 -27.01
N ALA A 70 -7.81 20.42 -27.51
CA ALA A 70 -8.62 19.51 -26.69
C ALA A 70 -7.78 18.39 -26.08
N ASN A 71 -6.89 17.79 -26.87
CA ASN A 71 -5.96 16.75 -26.38
C ASN A 71 -5.00 17.30 -25.33
N ASP A 72 -4.45 18.49 -25.52
CA ASP A 72 -3.56 19.13 -24.53
C ASP A 72 -4.30 19.41 -23.21
N ALA A 73 -5.54 19.89 -23.26
CA ALA A 73 -6.37 20.09 -22.08
C ALA A 73 -6.68 18.77 -21.34
N LEU A 74 -6.95 17.69 -22.10
CA LEU A 74 -7.14 16.35 -21.51
C LEU A 74 -5.86 15.82 -20.87
N CYS A 75 -4.70 15.99 -21.50
CA CYS A 75 -3.41 15.60 -20.92
C CYS A 75 -3.15 16.32 -19.59
N ARG A 76 -3.43 17.62 -19.49
CA ARG A 76 -3.29 18.37 -18.23
C ARG A 76 -4.22 17.84 -17.13
N ARG A 77 -5.48 17.51 -17.47
CA ARG A 77 -6.45 16.93 -16.53
C ARG A 77 -6.05 15.53 -16.07
N LEU A 78 -5.61 14.68 -17.00
CA LEU A 78 -5.09 13.34 -16.69
C LEU A 78 -3.85 13.44 -15.79
N ASN A 79 -2.92 14.34 -16.08
CA ASN A 79 -1.73 14.54 -15.26
C ASN A 79 -2.08 15.00 -13.83
N GLY A 80 -3.05 15.90 -13.67
CA GLY A 80 -3.55 16.27 -12.34
C GLY A 80 -4.17 15.10 -11.58
N SER A 81 -4.89 14.22 -12.28
CA SER A 81 -5.48 13.02 -11.69
C SER A 81 -4.41 11.99 -11.29
N ILE A 82 -3.36 11.82 -12.11
CA ILE A 82 -2.20 10.97 -11.81
C ILE A 82 -1.50 11.46 -10.54
N VAL A 83 -1.20 12.75 -10.43
CA VAL A 83 -0.56 13.32 -9.24
C VAL A 83 -1.41 13.09 -7.98
N SER A 84 -2.74 13.23 -8.09
CA SER A 84 -3.65 12.95 -6.98
C SER A 84 -3.59 11.48 -6.54
N LEU A 85 -3.62 10.55 -7.49
CA LEU A 85 -3.52 9.11 -7.22
C LEU A 85 -2.15 8.70 -6.66
N GLU A 86 -1.08 9.36 -7.09
CA GLU A 86 0.27 9.14 -6.53
C GLU A 86 0.35 9.59 -5.07
N ASN A 87 -0.28 10.70 -4.71
CA ASN A 87 -0.38 11.15 -3.32
C ASN A 87 -1.20 10.17 -2.47
N GLU A 88 -2.35 9.70 -2.97
CA GLU A 88 -3.19 8.72 -2.28
C GLU A 88 -2.47 7.38 -2.08
N LEU A 89 -1.70 6.93 -3.09
CA LEU A 89 -0.87 5.74 -2.97
C LEU A 89 0.19 5.90 -1.88
N MET A 90 0.86 7.05 -1.82
CA MET A 90 1.87 7.34 -0.80
C MET A 90 1.26 7.32 0.61
N GLU A 91 0.06 7.87 0.79
CA GLU A 91 -0.66 7.83 2.07
C GLU A 91 -1.04 6.39 2.47
N ASN A 92 -1.57 5.61 1.52
CA ASN A 92 -1.92 4.20 1.76
C ASN A 92 -0.70 3.34 2.09
N ASP A 93 0.43 3.52 1.39
CA ASP A 93 1.65 2.77 1.66
C ASP A 93 2.26 3.14 3.03
N ALA A 94 2.13 4.39 3.47
CA ALA A 94 2.50 4.82 4.83
C ALA A 94 1.60 4.18 5.90
N LEU A 95 0.28 4.15 5.67
CA LEU A 95 -0.68 3.47 6.55
C LEU A 95 -0.42 1.97 6.63
N LEU A 96 -0.14 1.33 5.50
CA LEU A 96 0.19 -0.09 5.43
C LEU A 96 1.44 -0.42 6.25
N THR A 97 2.49 0.40 6.13
CA THR A 97 3.71 0.26 6.91
C THR A 97 3.42 0.36 8.41
N LYS A 98 2.59 1.33 8.82
CA LYS A 98 2.17 1.49 10.21
C LYS A 98 1.39 0.26 10.72
N HIS A 99 0.42 -0.25 9.96
CA HIS A 99 -0.35 -1.43 10.35
C HIS A 99 0.52 -2.67 10.47
N LYS A 100 1.47 -2.88 9.55
CA LYS A 100 2.43 -3.99 9.61
C LYS A 100 3.33 -3.90 10.84
N ASN A 101 3.89 -2.72 11.11
CA ASN A 101 4.73 -2.50 12.30
C ASN A 101 3.95 -2.78 13.59
N LEU A 102 2.70 -2.34 13.65
CA LEU A 102 1.83 -2.59 14.81
C LEU A 102 1.50 -4.09 14.97
N PHE A 103 1.19 -4.77 13.86
CA PHE A 103 0.96 -6.21 13.85
C PHE A 103 2.18 -6.98 14.35
N TYR A 104 3.38 -6.67 13.86
CA TYR A 104 4.61 -7.33 14.31
C TYR A 104 4.94 -7.03 15.78
N ALA A 105 4.70 -5.79 16.23
CA ALA A 105 4.90 -5.42 17.62
C ALA A 105 3.99 -6.25 18.56
N TYR A 106 2.69 -6.31 18.26
CA TYR A 106 1.77 -7.12 19.07
C TYR A 106 2.08 -8.62 19.01
N ARG A 107 2.48 -9.13 17.83
CA ARG A 107 2.90 -10.52 17.69
C ARG A 107 4.13 -10.84 18.55
N SER A 108 5.11 -9.95 18.55
CA SER A 108 6.33 -10.11 19.36
C SER A 108 6.03 -10.09 20.86
N VAL A 109 5.08 -9.26 21.32
CA VAL A 109 4.62 -9.26 22.73
C VAL A 109 3.97 -10.59 23.09
N ALA A 110 3.08 -11.12 22.25
CA ALA A 110 2.42 -12.41 22.50
C ALA A 110 3.40 -13.60 22.50
N GLU A 111 4.39 -13.58 21.60
CA GLU A 111 5.48 -14.56 21.57
C GLU A 111 6.34 -14.49 22.84
N LEU A 112 6.65 -13.27 23.33
CA LEU A 112 7.40 -13.06 24.57
C LEU A 112 6.63 -13.58 25.78
N GLU A 113 5.34 -13.27 25.92
CA GLU A 113 4.49 -13.77 27.00
C GLU A 113 4.47 -15.31 27.03
N THR A 114 4.34 -15.93 25.84
CA THR A 114 4.39 -17.39 25.70
C THR A 114 5.74 -17.95 26.14
N ALA A 115 6.84 -17.33 25.72
CA ALA A 115 8.19 -17.72 26.12
C ALA A 115 8.42 -17.57 27.63
N THR A 116 7.94 -16.49 28.25
CA THR A 116 8.00 -16.26 29.70
C THR A 116 7.20 -17.32 30.46
N LEU A 117 6.00 -17.67 30.00
CA LEU A 117 5.19 -18.75 30.60
C LEU A 117 5.90 -20.11 30.54
N LEU A 118 6.53 -20.44 29.40
CA LEU A 118 7.31 -21.67 29.25
C LEU A 118 8.55 -21.69 30.15
N ALA A 119 9.25 -20.56 30.26
CA ALA A 119 10.40 -20.42 31.17
C ALA A 119 9.99 -20.56 32.65
N ASN A 120 8.86 -19.98 33.05
CA ASN A 120 8.36 -20.13 34.43
C ASN A 120 7.97 -21.58 34.74
N ARG A 121 7.40 -22.31 33.76
CA ARG A 121 7.13 -23.74 33.90
C ARG A 121 8.39 -24.59 34.01
N SER A 122 9.44 -24.27 33.24
CA SER A 122 10.70 -25.02 33.31
C SER A 122 11.44 -24.77 34.63
N VAL A 123 11.45 -23.54 35.13
CA VAL A 123 12.03 -23.20 36.44
C VAL A 123 11.26 -23.85 37.59
N GLY A 124 9.93 -23.86 37.55
CA GLY A 124 9.11 -24.56 38.56
C GLY A 124 9.30 -26.08 38.55
N SER A 125 9.48 -26.68 37.36
CA SER A 125 9.82 -28.10 37.22
C SER A 125 11.21 -28.42 37.76
N ALA A 126 12.20 -27.56 37.48
CA ALA A 126 13.56 -27.70 38.00
C ALA A 126 13.60 -27.56 39.54
N ALA A 127 12.87 -26.62 40.11
CA ALA A 127 12.76 -26.45 41.56
C ALA A 127 12.14 -27.70 42.23
N ASN A 128 11.08 -28.26 41.64
CA ASN A 128 10.48 -29.50 42.14
C ASN A 128 11.41 -30.72 42.00
N GLY A 129 12.20 -30.78 40.92
CA GLY A 129 13.22 -31.83 40.74
C GLY A 129 14.34 -31.77 41.79
N VAL A 130 14.77 -30.57 42.18
CA VAL A 130 15.75 -30.36 43.26
C VAL A 130 15.19 -30.79 44.62
N VAL A 131 13.94 -30.43 44.93
CA VAL A 131 13.28 -30.84 46.18
C VAL A 131 13.08 -32.36 46.26
N ILE A 132 12.81 -33.03 45.13
CA ILE A 132 12.70 -34.49 45.09
C ILE A 132 14.07 -35.15 45.27
N ALA A 133 15.14 -34.60 44.67
CA ALA A 133 16.50 -35.11 44.82
C ALA A 133 17.01 -34.96 46.28
N GLU A 134 16.78 -33.80 46.91
CA GLU A 134 17.11 -33.56 48.32
C GLU A 134 16.35 -34.50 49.27
N ASN A 135 15.06 -34.76 49.00
CA ASN A 135 14.26 -35.69 49.80
C ASN A 135 14.60 -37.18 49.58
N LEU A 136 15.29 -37.51 48.48
CA LEU A 136 15.77 -38.86 48.18
C LEU A 136 17.24 -39.09 48.58
N GLY A 137 17.92 -38.08 49.12
CA GLY A 137 19.29 -38.20 49.65
C GLY A 137 20.38 -38.40 48.59
N LEU A 138 20.17 -37.89 47.37
CA LEU A 138 21.18 -37.82 46.30
C LEU A 138 21.97 -36.52 46.35
#